data_AF-A0A3P7IG74-F1
#
_entry.id   AF-A0A3P7IG74-F1
#
_cell.length_a   1.000
_cell.length_b   1.000
_cell.length_c   1.000
_cell.angle_alpha   90.00
_cell.angle_beta   90.00
_cell.angle_gamma   90.00
#
_symmetry.space_group_name_H-M   'P 1'
#
loop_
_entity.id
_entity.type
_entity.pdbx_description
1 polymer ?
#
loop_
_entity_poly.entity_id
_entity_poly.type
_entity_poly.pdbx_seq_one_letter_code
_entity_poly.pdbx_strand_id
1 'polypeptide(L)'
;MYLPPEERTFETAVEPLLTEEYDVDYALQTLLLKMLTDWPDCSRKLFDSDLHHVSFKIKIMSARDHMEKLSNADFQATIKQLYDSKEGLNEWQLRLLEWYLLEVRASGLDRTDDKTRKLIGSWSKYIDEYRSKYISNVMATNDQVVYTITDKSMLKDAPPHVLQKLAVDP
;
A
#
# COMPACT_ATOMS: atom_id res chain seq x y z
N MET A 1 -5.24 -3.06 -26.33
CA MET A 1 -5.47 -4.17 -27.28
C MET A 1 -6.97 -4.28 -27.45
N TYR A 2 -7.54 -3.99 -28.63
CA TYR A 2 -9.00 -3.95 -28.82
C TYR A 2 -9.50 -5.36 -29.18
N LEU A 3 -9.91 -6.14 -28.19
CA LEU A 3 -10.55 -7.45 -28.42
C LEU A 3 -12.02 -7.23 -28.85
N PRO A 4 -12.53 -7.98 -29.84
CA PRO A 4 -13.95 -8.01 -30.20
C PRO A 4 -14.81 -8.33 -28.98
N PRO A 5 -16.07 -7.84 -28.90
CA PRO A 5 -16.95 -8.07 -27.74
C PRO A 5 -17.16 -9.56 -27.40
N GLU A 6 -17.10 -10.42 -28.42
CA GLU A 6 -17.29 -11.87 -28.32
C GLU A 6 -16.07 -12.60 -27.72
N GLU A 7 -14.88 -11.99 -27.78
CA GLU A 7 -13.63 -12.55 -27.23
C GLU A 7 -13.28 -11.97 -25.85
N ARG A 8 -14.11 -11.06 -25.31
CA ARG A 8 -13.93 -10.46 -23.99
C ARG A 8 -14.50 -11.40 -22.92
N THR A 9 -13.71 -12.39 -22.54
CA THR A 9 -14.01 -13.26 -21.39
C THR A 9 -13.14 -12.87 -20.20
N PHE A 10 -13.37 -13.50 -19.04
CA PHE A 10 -12.55 -13.25 -17.86
C PHE A 10 -11.08 -13.64 -18.11
N GLU A 11 -10.87 -14.77 -18.80
CA GLU A 11 -9.57 -15.37 -19.08
C GLU A 11 -8.73 -14.53 -20.05
N THR A 12 -9.36 -13.76 -20.93
CA THR A 12 -8.65 -12.93 -21.91
C THR A 12 -8.45 -11.49 -21.43
N ALA A 13 -9.38 -10.97 -20.61
CA ALA A 13 -9.37 -9.57 -20.20
C ALA A 13 -8.82 -9.33 -18.79
N VAL A 14 -9.05 -10.26 -17.85
CA VAL A 14 -8.74 -10.06 -16.42
C VAL A 14 -7.63 -10.97 -15.95
N GLU A 15 -7.69 -12.27 -16.26
CA GLU A 15 -6.72 -13.27 -15.78
C GLU A 15 -5.25 -12.95 -16.11
N PRO A 16 -4.88 -12.43 -17.30
CA PRO A 16 -3.50 -12.10 -17.60
C PRO A 16 -2.93 -11.02 -16.67
N LEU A 17 -3.79 -10.10 -16.21
CA LEU A 17 -3.40 -9.02 -15.30
C LEU A 17 -3.15 -9.53 -13.87
N LEU A 18 -3.82 -10.59 -13.45
CA LEU A 18 -3.69 -11.13 -12.08
C LEU A 18 -2.29 -11.66 -11.80
N THR A 19 -1.61 -12.20 -12.81
CA THR A 19 -0.24 -12.70 -12.65
C THR A 19 0.74 -11.55 -12.43
N GLU A 20 0.62 -10.48 -13.23
CA GLU A 20 1.45 -9.29 -13.09
C GLU A 20 1.19 -8.57 -11.77
N GLU A 21 -0.08 -8.49 -11.35
CA GLU A 21 -0.48 -7.92 -10.05
C GLU A 21 0.12 -8.69 -8.88
N TYR A 22 0.08 -10.02 -8.92
CA TYR A 22 0.65 -10.86 -7.87
C TYR A 22 2.15 -10.55 -7.66
N ASP A 23 2.92 -10.45 -8.74
CA ASP A 23 4.36 -10.21 -8.65
C ASP A 23 4.67 -8.82 -8.07
N VAL A 24 3.91 -7.79 -8.48
CA VAL A 24 4.04 -6.43 -7.97
C VAL A 24 3.63 -6.35 -6.50
N ASP A 25 2.49 -6.94 -6.13
CA ASP A 25 2.00 -6.96 -4.75
C ASP A 25 2.95 -7.73 -3.84
N TYR A 26 3.45 -8.87 -4.28
CA TYR A 26 4.41 -9.65 -3.51
C TYR A 26 5.68 -8.85 -3.22
N ALA A 27 6.24 -8.17 -4.23
CA ALA A 27 7.40 -7.30 -4.06
C ALA A 27 7.12 -6.14 -3.10
N LEU A 28 5.97 -5.46 -3.24
CA LEU A 28 5.57 -4.37 -2.35
C LEU A 28 5.40 -4.84 -0.91
N GLN A 29 4.67 -5.94 -0.68
CA GLN A 29 4.41 -6.47 0.65
C GLN A 29 5.70 -6.95 1.33
N THR A 30 6.62 -7.54 0.57
CA THR A 30 7.94 -7.94 1.08
C THR A 30 8.74 -6.73 1.59
N LEU A 31 8.73 -5.62 0.85
CA LEU A 31 9.45 -4.41 1.23
C LEU A 31 8.77 -3.68 2.40
N LEU A 32 7.43 -3.66 2.44
CA LEU A 32 6.66 -3.18 3.58
C LEU A 32 6.98 -3.98 4.84
N LEU A 33 6.98 -5.31 4.75
CA LEU A 33 7.28 -6.19 5.87
C LEU A 33 8.69 -5.90 6.40
N LYS A 34 9.71 -5.92 5.53
CA LYS A 34 11.09 -5.58 5.91
C LYS A 34 11.16 -4.24 6.63
N MET A 35 10.59 -3.19 6.06
CA MET A 35 10.62 -1.84 6.64
C MET A 35 9.98 -1.81 8.04
N LEU A 36 8.86 -2.51 8.24
CA LEU A 36 8.13 -2.53 9.51
C LEU A 36 8.78 -3.41 10.57
N THR A 37 9.51 -4.47 10.17
CA THR A 37 10.16 -5.40 11.11
C THR A 37 11.60 -5.02 11.43
N ASP A 38 12.30 -4.37 10.50
CA ASP A 38 13.68 -3.91 10.72
C ASP A 38 13.74 -2.72 11.68
N TRP A 39 12.62 -2.06 11.97
CA TRP A 39 12.54 -1.00 12.97
C TRP A 39 12.32 -1.56 14.38
N PRO A 40 12.99 -1.04 15.43
CA PRO A 40 13.95 0.08 15.45
C PRO A 40 15.42 -0.33 15.25
N ASP A 41 15.71 -1.58 14.92
CA ASP A 41 17.07 -2.11 14.88
C ASP A 41 17.90 -1.57 13.70
N CYS A 42 17.26 -1.07 12.64
CA CYS A 42 17.94 -0.48 11.48
C CYS A 42 18.29 0.99 11.69
N SER A 43 19.36 1.44 11.01
CA SER A 43 19.74 2.86 11.09
C SER A 43 18.67 3.77 10.48
N ARG A 44 18.50 4.97 11.04
CA ARG A 44 17.59 6.00 10.51
C ARG A 44 17.75 6.27 9.00
N LYS A 45 18.99 6.24 8.48
CA LYS A 45 19.23 6.41 7.03
C LYS A 45 18.65 5.28 6.18
N LEU A 46 18.77 4.03 6.66
CA LEU A 46 18.19 2.87 6.00
C LEU A 46 16.66 2.92 6.09
N PHE A 47 16.12 3.27 7.25
CA PHE A 47 14.67 3.43 7.43
C PHE A 47 14.10 4.56 6.56
N ASP A 48 14.72 5.74 6.51
CA ASP A 48 14.28 6.86 5.67
C ASP A 48 14.36 6.50 4.18
N SER A 49 15.38 5.73 3.78
CA SER A 49 15.49 5.16 2.44
C SER A 49 14.34 4.20 2.16
N ASP A 50 14.11 3.21 3.03
CA ASP A 50 13.03 2.23 2.90
C ASP A 50 11.66 2.91 2.91
N LEU A 51 11.45 3.94 3.74
CA LEU A 51 10.24 4.75 3.76
C LEU A 51 10.07 5.55 2.48
N HIS A 52 11.13 6.12 1.91
CA HIS A 52 11.07 6.78 0.60
C HIS A 52 10.78 5.77 -0.51
N HIS A 53 11.41 4.60 -0.50
CA HIS A 53 11.16 3.53 -1.47
C HIS A 53 9.74 3.00 -1.37
N VAL A 54 9.26 2.66 -0.17
CA VAL A 54 7.92 2.13 0.08
C VAL A 54 6.84 3.20 -0.10
N SER A 55 7.00 4.39 0.50
CA SER A 55 5.96 5.43 0.49
C SER A 55 5.93 6.24 -0.80
N PHE A 56 7.07 6.54 -1.41
CA PHE A 56 7.13 7.45 -2.56
C PHE A 56 7.35 6.72 -3.88
N LYS A 57 8.15 5.64 -3.92
CA LYS A 57 8.37 4.93 -5.19
C LYS A 57 7.36 3.81 -5.39
N ILE A 58 7.19 2.92 -4.43
CA ILE A 58 6.47 1.67 -4.65
C ILE A 58 4.99 1.82 -4.35
N LYS A 59 4.56 2.53 -3.31
CA LYS A 59 3.13 2.84 -3.16
C LYS A 59 2.61 3.70 -4.31
N ILE A 60 3.37 4.70 -4.76
CA ILE A 60 2.94 5.50 -5.91
C ILE A 60 2.95 4.65 -7.19
N MET A 61 3.94 3.78 -7.41
CA MET A 61 3.97 2.93 -8.60
C MET A 61 2.95 1.78 -8.56
N SER A 62 2.84 1.04 -7.47
CA SER A 62 1.87 -0.07 -7.30
C SER A 62 0.44 0.44 -7.19
N ALA A 63 0.17 1.53 -6.45
CA ALA A 63 -1.16 2.16 -6.48
C ALA A 63 -1.43 2.73 -7.88
N ARG A 64 -0.42 3.28 -8.56
CA ARG A 64 -0.60 3.69 -9.96
C ARG A 64 -0.89 2.48 -10.85
N ASP A 65 -0.20 1.36 -10.76
CA ASP A 65 -0.43 0.21 -11.63
C ASP A 65 -1.80 -0.45 -11.36
N HIS A 66 -2.20 -0.61 -10.09
CA HIS A 66 -3.54 -1.07 -9.72
C HIS A 66 -4.63 -0.07 -10.16
N MET A 67 -4.40 1.22 -9.99
CA MET A 67 -5.36 2.26 -10.39
C MET A 67 -5.30 2.56 -11.88
N GLU A 68 -4.23 2.24 -12.60
CA GLU A 68 -4.04 2.60 -14.01
C GLU A 68 -4.92 1.70 -14.87
N LYS A 69 -4.95 0.39 -14.59
CA LYS A 69 -5.96 -0.51 -15.19
C LYS A 69 -7.38 -0.06 -14.83
N LEU A 70 -7.64 0.30 -13.58
CA LEU A 70 -8.98 0.70 -13.13
C LEU A 70 -9.37 2.10 -13.63
N SER A 71 -8.41 2.92 -14.06
CA SER A 71 -8.64 4.23 -14.68
C SER A 71 -8.87 4.12 -16.19
N ASN A 72 -8.55 2.97 -16.79
CA ASN A 72 -8.76 2.73 -18.20
C ASN A 72 -10.25 2.52 -18.49
N ALA A 73 -10.83 3.39 -19.31
CA ALA A 73 -12.26 3.35 -19.62
C ALA A 73 -12.68 2.07 -20.36
N ASP A 74 -11.83 1.53 -21.23
CA ASP A 74 -12.12 0.27 -21.94
C ASP A 74 -12.12 -0.91 -20.97
N PHE A 75 -11.19 -0.93 -20.01
CA PHE A 75 -11.15 -1.95 -18.95
C PHE A 75 -12.37 -1.84 -18.04
N GLN A 76 -12.73 -0.63 -17.58
CA GLN A 76 -13.94 -0.39 -16.80
C GLN A 76 -15.21 -0.86 -17.53
N ALA A 77 -15.33 -0.59 -18.83
CA ALA A 77 -16.45 -1.06 -19.64
C ALA A 77 -16.48 -2.59 -19.74
N THR A 78 -15.30 -3.22 -19.87
CA THR A 78 -15.15 -4.68 -19.98
C THR A 78 -15.53 -5.38 -18.68
N ILE A 79 -15.01 -4.93 -17.52
CA ILE A 79 -15.38 -5.52 -16.22
C ILE A 79 -16.87 -5.34 -15.92
N LYS A 80 -17.48 -4.22 -16.34
CA LYS A 80 -18.91 -3.99 -16.19
C LYS A 80 -19.72 -4.94 -17.06
N GLN A 81 -19.33 -5.12 -18.33
CA GLN A 81 -19.97 -6.07 -19.23
C GLN A 81 -19.91 -7.49 -18.67
N LEU A 82 -18.74 -7.93 -18.20
CA LEU A 82 -18.54 -9.26 -17.60
C LEU A 82 -19.39 -9.44 -16.34
N TYR A 83 -19.47 -8.43 -15.48
CA TYR A 83 -20.27 -8.47 -14.26
C TYR A 83 -21.79 -8.47 -14.54
N ASP A 84 -22.22 -7.75 -15.57
CA ASP A 84 -23.64 -7.68 -15.97
C ASP A 84 -24.08 -8.98 -16.65
N SER A 85 -23.23 -9.61 -17.49
CA SER A 85 -23.55 -10.89 -18.15
C SER A 85 -23.53 -12.07 -17.18
N LYS A 86 -22.55 -12.11 -16.27
CA LYS A 86 -22.31 -13.22 -15.32
C LYS A 86 -22.08 -14.59 -15.99
N GLU A 87 -21.92 -14.62 -17.31
CA GLU A 87 -21.78 -15.85 -18.07
C GLU A 87 -20.38 -16.44 -17.87
N GLY A 88 -20.31 -17.73 -17.57
CA GLY A 88 -19.04 -18.45 -17.40
C GLY A 88 -18.24 -18.11 -16.14
N LEU A 89 -18.75 -17.24 -15.25
CA LEU A 89 -18.04 -16.82 -14.05
C LEU A 89 -18.30 -17.74 -12.86
N ASN A 90 -17.24 -18.09 -12.14
CA ASN A 90 -17.31 -18.74 -10.84
C ASN A 90 -17.42 -17.69 -9.69
N GLU A 91 -17.64 -18.15 -8.45
CA GLU A 91 -17.93 -17.28 -7.31
C GLU A 91 -16.82 -16.26 -7.01
N TRP A 92 -15.55 -16.69 -7.06
CA TRP A 92 -14.44 -15.80 -6.74
C TRP A 92 -14.20 -14.77 -7.86
N GLN A 93 -14.39 -15.15 -9.12
CA GLN A 93 -14.32 -14.23 -10.27
C GLN A 93 -15.40 -13.15 -10.16
N LEU A 94 -16.63 -13.53 -9.82
CA LEU A 94 -17.72 -12.58 -9.65
C LEU A 94 -17.46 -11.60 -8.50
N ARG A 95 -16.95 -12.09 -7.37
CA ARG A 95 -16.55 -11.23 -6.23
C ARG A 95 -15.41 -10.29 -6.59
N LEU A 96 -14.45 -10.75 -7.39
CA LEU A 96 -13.33 -9.92 -7.83
C LEU A 96 -13.81 -8.78 -8.74
N LEU A 97 -14.70 -9.08 -9.70
CA LEU A 97 -15.30 -8.05 -10.56
C LEU A 97 -16.13 -7.03 -9.76
N GLU A 98 -16.90 -7.51 -8.79
CA GLU A 98 -17.64 -6.64 -7.87
C GLU A 98 -16.68 -5.72 -7.10
N TRP A 99 -15.60 -6.28 -6.57
CA TRP A 99 -14.58 -5.52 -5.87
C TRP A 99 -13.95 -4.43 -6.76
N TYR A 100 -13.58 -4.75 -8.00
CA TYR A 100 -13.07 -3.75 -8.95
C TYR A 100 -14.08 -2.63 -9.23
N LEU A 101 -15.36 -2.95 -9.44
CA LEU A 101 -16.39 -1.95 -9.68
C LEU A 101 -16.62 -1.04 -8.46
N LEU A 102 -16.56 -1.61 -7.24
CA LEU A 102 -16.63 -0.84 -6.00
C LEU A 102 -15.40 0.07 -5.85
N GLU A 103 -14.21 -0.43 -6.13
CA GLU A 103 -12.96 0.32 -6.03
C GLU A 103 -12.94 1.51 -7.00
N VAL A 104 -13.38 1.31 -8.26
CA VAL A 104 -13.54 2.38 -9.26
C VAL A 104 -14.41 3.52 -8.72
N ARG A 105 -15.52 3.19 -8.06
CA ARG A 105 -16.44 4.18 -7.49
C ARG A 105 -15.89 4.83 -6.22
N ALA A 106 -15.29 4.06 -5.32
CA ALA A 106 -14.74 4.55 -4.07
C ALA A 106 -13.58 5.52 -4.30
N SER A 107 -12.74 5.21 -5.30
CA SER A 107 -11.61 6.05 -5.73
C SER A 107 -12.02 7.19 -6.68
N GLY A 108 -13.31 7.30 -7.04
CA GLY A 108 -13.84 8.33 -7.94
C GLY A 108 -13.23 8.29 -9.35
N LEU A 109 -12.80 7.11 -9.80
CA LEU A 109 -12.26 6.85 -11.13
C LEU A 109 -13.36 6.85 -12.21
N ASP A 110 -14.61 6.72 -11.80
CA ASP A 110 -15.81 6.86 -12.65
C ASP A 110 -16.12 8.32 -13.01
N ARG A 111 -15.52 9.29 -12.31
CA ARG A 111 -15.73 10.71 -12.54
C ARG A 111 -14.90 11.20 -13.72
N THR A 112 -15.56 11.79 -14.70
CA THR A 112 -14.92 12.32 -15.92
C THR A 112 -14.76 13.83 -15.91
N ASP A 113 -15.36 14.54 -14.94
CA ASP A 113 -15.31 16.00 -14.89
C ASP A 113 -13.96 16.50 -14.36
N ASP A 114 -13.35 17.44 -15.09
CA ASP A 114 -11.99 17.93 -14.85
C ASP A 114 -11.83 18.56 -13.45
N LYS A 115 -12.87 19.23 -12.96
CA LYS A 115 -12.86 19.87 -11.64
C LYS A 115 -12.79 18.83 -10.51
N THR A 116 -13.63 17.80 -10.55
CA THR A 116 -13.62 16.73 -9.53
C THR A 116 -12.35 15.90 -9.63
N ARG A 117 -11.87 15.61 -10.85
CA ARG A 117 -10.59 14.89 -11.05
C ARG A 117 -9.40 15.63 -10.44
N LYS A 118 -9.31 16.95 -10.64
CA LYS A 118 -8.29 17.80 -10.02
C LYS A 118 -8.40 17.79 -8.49
N LEU A 119 -9.63 17.86 -7.96
CA LEU A 119 -9.87 17.84 -6.51
C LEU A 119 -9.44 16.50 -5.89
N ILE A 120 -9.87 15.37 -6.46
CA ILE A 120 -9.51 14.03 -6.01
C ILE A 120 -8.00 13.86 -6.05
N GLY A 121 -7.35 14.19 -7.17
CA GLY A 121 -5.89 14.10 -7.29
C GLY A 121 -5.15 14.95 -6.25
N SER A 122 -5.64 16.15 -5.96
CA SER A 122 -5.08 17.01 -4.91
C SER A 122 -5.25 16.42 -3.51
N TRP A 123 -6.40 15.79 -3.23
CA TRP A 123 -6.66 15.15 -1.94
C TRP A 123 -5.82 13.90 -1.73
N SER A 124 -5.70 13.03 -2.74
CA SER A 124 -4.83 11.86 -2.67
C SER A 124 -3.39 12.26 -2.39
N LYS A 125 -2.86 13.24 -3.13
CA LYS A 125 -1.50 13.77 -2.90
C LYS A 125 -1.33 14.32 -1.48
N TYR A 126 -2.31 15.09 -0.99
CA TYR A 126 -2.26 15.65 0.36
C TYR A 126 -2.26 14.55 1.44
N ILE A 127 -3.12 13.54 1.30
CA ILE A 127 -3.20 12.40 2.23
C ILE A 127 -1.88 11.62 2.25
N ASP A 128 -1.30 11.36 1.08
CA ASP A 128 -0.03 10.64 0.97
C ASP A 128 1.12 11.40 1.62
N GLU A 129 1.23 12.71 1.36
CA GLU A 129 2.22 13.56 2.02
C GLU A 129 2.02 13.61 3.54
N TYR A 130 0.78 13.71 4.00
CA TYR A 130 0.46 13.73 5.42
C TYR A 130 0.84 12.41 6.11
N ARG A 131 0.46 11.26 5.52
CA ARG A 131 0.78 9.93 6.04
C ARG A 131 2.29 9.70 6.12
N SER A 132 3.02 10.06 5.07
CA SER A 132 4.48 9.96 5.04
C SER A 132 5.11 10.77 6.17
N LYS A 133 4.74 12.06 6.30
CA LYS A 133 5.24 12.94 7.38
C LYS A 133 4.88 12.41 8.78
N TYR A 134 3.66 11.92 8.95
CA TYR A 134 3.21 11.40 10.24
C TYR A 134 4.06 10.22 10.70
N ILE A 135 4.28 9.23 9.82
CA ILE A 135 5.12 8.07 10.12
C ILE A 135 6.55 8.50 10.42
N SER A 136 7.15 9.36 9.58
CA SER A 136 8.50 9.88 9.82
C SER A 136 8.62 10.57 11.19
N ASN A 137 7.63 11.37 11.59
CA ASN A 137 7.65 12.09 12.86
C ASN A 137 7.54 11.15 14.07
N VAL A 138 6.65 10.15 14.01
CA VAL A 138 6.52 9.14 15.08
C VAL A 138 7.85 8.41 15.28
N MET A 139 8.48 8.00 14.18
CA MET A 139 9.78 7.29 14.24
C MET A 139 10.90 8.19 14.76
N ALA A 140 10.99 9.43 14.25
CA ALA A 140 11.98 10.39 14.70
C ALA A 140 11.84 10.75 16.19
N THR A 141 10.65 10.62 16.78
CA THR A 141 10.43 10.86 18.21
C THR A 141 10.91 9.68 19.05
N ASN A 142 10.72 8.44 18.59
CA ASN A 142 11.21 7.25 19.29
C ASN A 142 12.74 7.17 19.33
N ASP A 143 13.43 7.53 18.24
CA ASP A 143 14.90 7.57 18.20
C ASP A 143 15.54 8.59 19.15
N GLN A 144 14.79 9.62 19.56
CA GLN A 144 15.32 10.72 20.37
C GLN A 144 15.46 10.39 21.86
N VAL A 145 15.02 9.21 22.30
CA VAL A 145 14.89 8.89 23.72
C VAL A 145 15.84 7.75 24.11
N VAL A 146 17.14 7.94 23.86
CA VAL A 146 18.19 7.09 24.43
C VAL A 146 18.73 7.78 25.68
N TYR A 147 18.38 7.26 26.85
CA TYR A 147 18.90 7.75 28.13
C TYR A 147 20.05 6.87 28.61
N THR A 148 21.25 7.43 28.69
CA THR A 148 22.36 6.78 29.38
C THR A 148 22.20 7.00 30.88
N ILE A 149 21.80 5.96 31.60
CA ILE A 149 21.73 6.00 33.06
C ILE A 149 23.10 5.68 33.63
N THR A 150 23.76 6.66 34.23
CA THR A 150 25.07 6.50 34.88
C THR A 150 24.95 6.25 36.38
N ASP A 151 23.85 6.68 37.01
CA ASP A 151 23.58 6.47 38.43
C ASP A 151 22.65 5.27 38.65
N LYS A 152 23.18 4.22 39.28
CA LYS A 152 22.46 3.01 39.64
C LYS A 152 21.27 3.27 40.58
N SER A 153 21.32 4.35 41.37
CA SER A 153 20.24 4.72 42.29
C SER A 153 18.93 5.05 41.57
N MET A 154 19.01 5.49 40.31
CA MET A 154 17.86 5.80 39.45
C MET A 154 17.05 4.55 39.05
N LEU A 155 17.61 3.36 39.24
CA LEU A 155 16.99 2.07 38.88
C LEU A 155 16.68 1.19 40.10
N LYS A 156 16.71 1.75 41.32
CA LYS A 156 16.59 0.99 42.59
C LYS A 156 15.31 0.14 42.71
N ASP A 157 14.22 0.57 42.08
CA ASP A 157 12.92 -0.09 42.14
C ASP A 157 12.64 -0.95 40.88
N ALA A 158 13.58 -1.00 39.93
CA ALA A 158 13.42 -1.79 38.72
C ALA A 158 13.67 -3.29 38.99
N PRO A 159 12.76 -4.19 38.57
CA PRO A 159 12.96 -5.63 38.73
C PRO A 159 14.20 -6.15 37.98
N PRO A 160 14.82 -7.26 38.45
CA PRO A 160 16.03 -7.82 37.81
C PRO A 160 15.89 -8.13 36.31
N HIS A 161 14.72 -8.61 35.86
CA HIS A 161 14.47 -8.90 34.45
C HIS A 161 14.36 -7.63 33.58
N VAL A 162 14.01 -6.48 34.17
CA VAL A 162 14.00 -5.18 33.49
C VAL A 162 15.43 -4.65 33.39
N LEU A 163 16.20 -4.74 34.48
CA LEU A 163 17.62 -4.36 34.51
C LEU A 163 18.44 -5.13 33.47
N GLN A 164 18.18 -6.43 33.30
CA GLN A 164 18.85 -7.25 32.29
C GLN A 164 18.53 -6.80 30.86
N LYS A 165 17.29 -6.38 30.58
CA LYS A 165 16.88 -5.86 29.27
C LYS A 165 17.43 -4.46 28.96
N LEU A 166 17.75 -3.68 29.99
CA LEU A 166 18.28 -2.32 29.86
C LEU A 166 19.82 -2.27 29.86
N ALA A 167 20.49 -3.40 30.12
CA ALA A 167 21.94 -3.47 30.13
C ALA A 167 22.51 -3.31 28.71
N VAL A 168 23.62 -2.56 28.59
CA VAL A 168 24.32 -2.32 27.32
C VAL A 168 24.91 -3.62 26.75
N ASP A 169 25.30 -4.55 27.62
CA ASP A 169 25.65 -5.95 27.31
C ASP A 169 24.80 -6.87 28.22
N PRO A 170 23.85 -7.66 27.67
CA PRO A 170 22.94 -8.51 28.44
C PRO A 170 23.54 -9.81 28.99
#